data_AF-A0A7C1BGD9-F1
#
_entry.id   AF-A0A7C1BGD9-F1
#
_cell.length_a   1.000
_cell.length_b   1.000
_cell.length_c   1.000
_cell.angle_alpha   90.00
_cell.angle_beta   90.00
_cell.angle_gamma   90.00
#
_symmetry.space_group_name_H-M   'P 1'
#
loop_
_entity.id
_entity.type
_entity.pdbx_description
1 polymer ?
#
loop_
_entity_poly.entity_id
_entity_poly.type
_entity_poly.pdbx_seq_one_letter_code
_entity_poly.pdbx_strand_id
1 'polypeptide(L)'
;MLYKEDWDEARENFKAWWEGSLDRPLIQIIAPKEKHPGDENIDSWVFLRHYPDAGKAVNLLLSKFERMLFLKEAYPNVWINLGPGVLSAFLGAELKFDGKVGTAWFEGDMSLDDIVEMEFNPENTWWKYLIKCIRVASEKCYDKAVVGFTDLLDPITVVGQLRGNYPTNLLRDMFYLEIDWIRL
;
A
#
# COMPACT_ATOMS: atom_id res chain seq x y z
N MET A 1 -0.98 -6.50 -22.27
CA MET A 1 -0.20 -5.74 -21.29
C MET A 1 1.21 -5.50 -21.82
N LEU A 2 1.61 -4.25 -21.97
CA LEU A 2 2.84 -3.80 -22.65
C LEU A 2 4.12 -4.49 -22.16
N TYR A 3 4.29 -4.72 -20.85
CA TYR A 3 5.51 -5.31 -20.29
C TYR A 3 5.36 -6.80 -19.91
N LYS A 4 4.24 -7.44 -20.28
CA LYS A 4 3.96 -8.87 -20.02
C LYS A 4 3.19 -9.44 -21.21
N GLU A 5 3.89 -10.07 -22.15
CA GLU A 5 3.31 -10.61 -23.38
C GLU A 5 2.28 -11.71 -23.10
N ASP A 6 2.61 -12.65 -22.22
CA ASP A 6 1.78 -13.75 -21.71
C ASP A 6 0.99 -13.32 -20.46
N TRP A 7 0.37 -12.13 -20.50
CA TRP A 7 -0.44 -11.62 -19.38
C TRP A 7 -1.68 -12.47 -19.12
N ASP A 8 -2.39 -12.89 -20.16
CA ASP A 8 -3.61 -13.70 -19.99
C ASP A 8 -3.30 -15.04 -19.34
N GLU A 9 -2.22 -15.72 -19.75
CA GLU A 9 -1.77 -16.97 -19.12
C GLU A 9 -1.38 -16.76 -17.64
N ALA A 10 -0.60 -15.72 -17.34
CA ALA A 10 -0.23 -15.39 -15.96
C ALA A 10 -1.47 -15.14 -15.08
N ARG A 11 -2.48 -14.44 -15.62
CA ARG A 11 -3.74 -14.18 -14.91
C ARG A 11 -4.50 -15.47 -14.63
N GLU A 12 -4.60 -16.40 -15.58
CA GLU A 12 -5.26 -17.68 -15.34
C GLU A 12 -4.49 -18.53 -14.32
N ASN A 13 -3.14 -18.53 -14.36
CA ASN A 13 -2.33 -19.21 -13.35
C ASN A 13 -2.54 -18.63 -11.94
N PHE A 14 -2.71 -17.31 -11.82
CA PHE A 14 -3.09 -16.67 -10.55
C PHE A 14 -4.44 -17.16 -10.01
N LYS A 15 -5.44 -17.27 -10.88
CA LYS A 15 -6.76 -17.79 -10.47
C LYS A 15 -6.64 -19.24 -10.01
N ALA A 16 -5.99 -20.09 -10.79
CA ALA A 16 -5.78 -21.48 -10.43
C ALA A 16 -5.01 -21.64 -9.10
N TRP A 17 -4.02 -20.78 -8.85
CA TRP A 17 -3.31 -20.77 -7.56
C TRP A 17 -4.21 -20.40 -6.39
N TRP A 18 -5.04 -19.35 -6.53
CA TRP A 18 -6.00 -18.95 -5.50
C TRP A 18 -7.06 -20.01 -5.23
N GLU A 19 -7.46 -20.75 -6.26
CA GLU A 19 -8.42 -21.86 -6.16
C GLU A 19 -7.77 -23.18 -5.69
N GLY A 20 -6.44 -23.21 -5.53
CA GLY A 20 -5.70 -24.43 -5.16
C GLY A 20 -5.67 -25.50 -6.25
N SER A 21 -5.99 -25.14 -7.49
CA SER A 21 -6.03 -26.06 -8.65
C SER A 21 -4.74 -26.03 -9.49
N LEU A 22 -3.83 -25.08 -9.22
CA LEU A 22 -2.51 -25.06 -9.85
C LEU A 22 -1.64 -26.20 -9.31
N ASP A 23 -1.14 -27.05 -10.19
CA ASP A 23 -0.36 -28.26 -9.88
C ASP A 23 1.09 -27.99 -9.44
N ARG A 24 1.46 -26.71 -9.35
CA ARG A 24 2.78 -26.22 -8.99
C ARG A 24 2.69 -24.92 -8.19
N PRO A 25 3.76 -24.50 -7.51
CA PRO A 25 3.84 -23.17 -6.95
C PRO A 25 3.69 -22.09 -8.03
N LEU A 26 3.06 -20.98 -7.65
CA LEU A 26 3.09 -19.75 -8.42
C LEU A 26 4.48 -19.11 -8.29
N ILE A 27 5.13 -18.79 -9.41
CA ILE A 27 6.52 -18.32 -9.42
C ILE A 27 6.56 -16.93 -10.03
N GLN A 28 7.16 -15.98 -9.32
CA GLN A 28 7.41 -14.63 -9.82
C GLN A 28 8.90 -14.39 -9.94
N ILE A 29 9.37 -14.10 -11.15
CA ILE A 29 10.77 -13.74 -11.39
C ILE A 29 10.80 -12.36 -12.05
N ILE A 30 11.41 -11.40 -11.35
CA ILE A 30 11.62 -10.03 -11.83
C ILE A 30 13.13 -9.84 -11.97
N ALA A 31 13.60 -9.56 -13.18
CA ALA A 31 15.02 -9.44 -13.48
C ALA A 31 15.28 -8.22 -14.37
N PRO A 32 16.43 -7.53 -14.25
CA PRO A 32 16.75 -6.46 -15.18
C PRO A 32 17.04 -7.03 -16.59
N LYS A 33 16.64 -6.31 -17.64
CA LYS A 33 16.96 -6.67 -19.04
C LYS A 33 18.46 -6.61 -19.30
N GLU A 34 19.13 -5.61 -18.74
CA GLU A 34 20.58 -5.41 -18.81
C GLU A 34 21.11 -5.00 -17.44
N LYS A 35 22.40 -5.28 -17.16
CA LYS A 35 23.06 -4.75 -15.97
C LYS A 35 23.39 -3.27 -16.20
N HIS A 36 22.52 -2.38 -15.73
CA HIS A 36 22.80 -0.94 -15.74
C HIS A 36 23.50 -0.52 -14.44
N PRO A 37 24.76 -0.05 -14.50
CA PRO A 37 25.41 0.56 -13.35
C PRO A 37 24.71 1.89 -13.03
N GLY A 38 24.31 2.11 -11.77
CA GLY A 38 23.79 3.40 -11.31
C GLY A 38 22.28 3.60 -11.44
N ASP A 39 21.50 2.55 -11.67
CA ASP A 39 20.04 2.65 -11.60
C ASP A 39 19.60 3.14 -10.21
N GLU A 40 18.84 4.23 -10.16
CA GLU A 40 18.21 4.70 -8.92
C GLU A 40 17.35 3.57 -8.34
N ASN A 41 17.56 3.25 -7.07
CA ASN A 41 16.76 2.25 -6.38
C ASN A 41 15.35 2.81 -6.14
N ILE A 42 14.44 2.58 -7.10
CA ILE A 42 13.02 2.88 -6.96
C ILE A 42 12.42 1.81 -6.04
N ASP A 43 12.22 2.18 -4.79
CA ASP A 43 11.66 1.33 -3.75
C ASP A 43 10.12 1.42 -3.69
N SER A 44 9.54 0.66 -2.76
CA SER A 44 8.10 0.63 -2.52
C SER A 44 7.55 1.92 -1.93
N TRP A 45 8.37 2.91 -1.55
CA TRP A 45 7.93 4.16 -0.92
C TRP A 45 7.80 5.32 -1.92
N VAL A 46 7.92 5.04 -3.23
CA VAL A 46 7.97 6.05 -4.29
C VAL A 46 6.83 7.09 -4.23
N PHE A 47 5.63 6.71 -3.81
CA PHE A 47 4.51 7.64 -3.65
C PHE A 47 4.73 8.62 -2.48
N LEU A 48 5.14 8.14 -1.30
CA LEU A 48 5.48 9.03 -0.18
C LEU A 48 6.75 9.86 -0.44
N ARG A 49 7.76 9.30 -1.11
CA ARG A 49 9.00 10.02 -1.48
C ARG A 49 8.76 11.22 -2.39
N HIS A 50 7.70 11.16 -3.19
CA HIS A 50 7.36 12.22 -4.14
C HIS A 50 6.03 12.89 -3.83
N TYR A 51 5.47 12.69 -2.63
CA TYR A 51 4.27 13.40 -2.21
C TYR A 51 4.46 14.92 -2.35
N PRO A 52 3.50 15.68 -2.92
CA PRO A 52 2.18 15.26 -3.42
C PRO A 52 2.11 14.93 -4.93
N ASP A 53 3.24 14.70 -5.60
CA ASP A 53 3.36 14.43 -7.04
C ASP A 53 3.24 12.93 -7.39
N ALA A 54 1.99 12.46 -7.48
CA ALA A 54 1.68 11.11 -7.96
C ALA A 54 2.15 10.87 -9.41
N GLY A 55 2.23 11.91 -10.24
CA GLY A 55 2.63 11.80 -11.65
C GLY A 55 4.09 11.40 -11.78
N LYS A 56 4.96 12.00 -10.96
CA LYS A 56 6.37 11.64 -10.84
C LYS A 56 6.54 10.22 -10.33
N ALA A 57 5.81 9.83 -9.28
CA ALA A 57 5.90 8.48 -8.73
C ALA A 57 5.57 7.40 -9.77
N VAL A 58 4.46 7.57 -10.50
CA VAL A 58 4.04 6.63 -11.55
C VAL A 58 5.03 6.61 -12.72
N ASN A 59 5.56 7.77 -13.15
CA ASN A 59 6.54 7.84 -14.24
C ASN A 59 7.84 7.09 -13.89
N LEU A 60 8.31 7.20 -12.64
CA LEU A 60 9.48 6.46 -12.18
C LEU A 60 9.24 4.95 -12.23
N LEU A 61 8.09 4.49 -11.73
CA LEU A 61 7.72 3.06 -11.79
C LEU A 61 7.64 2.55 -13.24
N LEU A 62 7.01 3.29 -14.16
CA LEU A 62 6.97 2.91 -15.57
C LEU A 62 8.37 2.84 -16.19
N SER A 63 9.24 3.81 -15.88
CA SER A 63 10.63 3.79 -16.35
C SER A 63 11.38 2.54 -15.85
N LYS A 64 11.10 2.11 -14.61
CA LYS A 64 11.65 0.86 -14.07
C LYS A 64 11.15 -0.33 -14.89
N PHE A 65 9.85 -0.44 -15.10
CA PHE A 65 9.25 -1.57 -15.82
C PHE A 65 9.80 -1.73 -17.25
N GLU A 66 10.10 -0.63 -17.94
CA GLU A 66 10.75 -0.67 -19.26
C GLU A 66 12.08 -1.42 -19.25
N ARG A 67 12.81 -1.38 -18.13
CA ARG A 67 14.12 -2.01 -17.93
C ARG A 67 14.04 -3.39 -17.25
N MET A 68 12.85 -3.85 -16.87
CA MET A 68 12.67 -5.15 -16.22
C MET A 68 12.06 -6.19 -17.18
N LEU A 69 12.43 -7.44 -16.95
CA LEU A 69 11.77 -8.64 -17.42
C LEU A 69 10.82 -9.14 -16.31
N PHE A 70 9.58 -9.42 -16.69
CA PHE A 70 8.58 -10.04 -15.84
C PHE A 70 8.34 -11.46 -16.35
N LEU A 71 9.03 -12.43 -15.75
CA LEU A 71 9.01 -13.83 -16.18
C LEU A 71 8.05 -14.66 -15.32
N LYS A 72 7.52 -15.75 -15.89
CA LYS A 72 6.50 -16.60 -15.25
C LYS A 72 5.26 -15.79 -14.88
N GLU A 73 4.79 -15.88 -13.65
CA GLU A 73 3.63 -15.14 -13.14
C GLU A 73 4.03 -13.78 -12.53
N ALA A 74 5.27 -13.32 -12.69
CA ALA A 74 5.59 -11.92 -12.36
C ALA A 74 4.88 -10.99 -13.34
N TYR A 75 4.45 -9.82 -12.87
CA TYR A 75 3.82 -8.79 -13.68
C TYR A 75 4.20 -7.40 -13.16
N PRO A 76 4.18 -6.35 -14.01
CA PRO A 76 4.36 -4.97 -13.56
C PRO A 76 3.21 -4.56 -12.63
N ASN A 77 3.53 -4.25 -11.37
CA ASN A 77 2.57 -3.83 -10.36
C ASN A 77 2.85 -2.40 -9.85
N VAL A 78 1.85 -1.54 -9.90
CA VAL A 78 1.89 -0.22 -9.25
C VAL A 78 1.19 -0.36 -7.91
N TRP A 79 1.96 -0.70 -6.88
CA TRP A 79 1.47 -0.69 -5.51
C TRP A 79 1.50 0.75 -4.97
N ILE A 80 0.33 1.33 -4.73
CA ILE A 80 0.19 2.66 -4.15
C ILE A 80 0.42 2.53 -2.64
N ASN A 81 1.68 2.38 -2.24
CA ASN A 81 2.04 2.19 -0.84
C ASN A 81 2.17 3.55 -0.13
N LEU A 82 1.21 3.85 0.74
CA LEU A 82 1.24 4.99 1.65
C LEU A 82 1.60 4.59 3.10
N GLY A 83 2.06 3.35 3.28
CA GLY A 83 2.38 2.75 4.56
C GLY A 83 1.25 1.89 5.11
N PRO A 84 1.60 0.88 5.94
CA PRO A 84 0.66 -0.15 6.38
C PRO A 84 -0.49 0.41 7.24
N GLY A 85 -0.27 1.50 7.99
CA GLY A 85 -1.28 2.13 8.85
C GLY A 85 -2.02 3.32 8.23
N VAL A 86 -2.02 3.47 6.89
CA VAL A 86 -2.58 4.67 6.26
C VAL A 86 -4.07 4.87 6.55
N LEU A 87 -4.82 3.81 6.86
CA LEU A 87 -6.21 3.95 7.29
C LEU A 87 -6.33 4.84 8.53
N SER A 88 -5.41 4.71 9.50
CA SER A 88 -5.35 5.61 10.66
C SER A 88 -5.15 7.07 10.24
N ALA A 89 -4.34 7.33 9.20
CA ALA A 89 -4.15 8.67 8.67
C ALA A 89 -5.39 9.22 7.97
N PHE A 90 -6.18 8.37 7.31
CA PHE A 90 -7.49 8.77 6.75
C PHE A 90 -8.49 9.16 7.84
N LEU A 91 -8.33 8.56 9.02
CA LEU A 91 -9.19 8.74 10.18
C LEU A 91 -8.71 9.83 11.15
N GLY A 92 -7.54 10.42 10.92
CA GLY A 92 -7.07 11.60 11.65
C GLY A 92 -5.72 11.46 12.35
N ALA A 93 -5.07 10.29 12.31
CA ALA A 93 -3.71 10.13 12.80
C ALA A 93 -2.71 10.93 11.92
N GLU A 94 -1.62 11.37 12.53
CA GLU A 94 -0.51 12.00 11.82
C GLU A 94 0.35 10.94 11.13
N LEU A 95 0.56 11.08 9.81
CA LEU A 95 1.51 10.25 9.05
C LEU A 95 2.89 10.91 9.04
N LYS A 96 3.88 10.22 9.60
CA LYS A 96 5.29 10.63 9.63
C LYS A 96 6.14 9.71 8.77
N PHE A 97 6.57 10.20 7.61
CA PHE A 97 7.44 9.45 6.71
C PHE A 97 8.90 9.91 6.82
N ASP A 98 9.80 8.98 7.10
CA ASP A 98 11.24 9.19 6.99
C ASP A 98 11.78 8.44 5.77
N GLY A 99 12.05 9.20 4.70
CA GLY A 99 12.59 8.66 3.46
C GLY A 99 14.04 8.19 3.55
N LYS A 100 14.83 8.58 4.55
CA LYS A 100 16.22 8.13 4.69
C LYS A 100 16.28 6.69 5.20
N VAL A 101 15.47 6.37 6.19
CA VAL A 101 15.41 5.02 6.77
C VAL A 101 14.32 4.15 6.14
N GLY A 102 13.39 4.73 5.39
CA GLY A 102 12.36 4.00 4.66
C GLY A 102 11.23 3.50 5.57
N THR A 103 10.73 4.38 6.45
CA THR A 103 9.66 4.04 7.41
C THR A 103 8.56 5.09 7.41
N ALA A 104 7.31 4.63 7.52
CA ALA A 104 6.14 5.48 7.75
C ALA A 104 5.50 5.11 9.11
N TRP A 105 5.30 6.11 9.95
CA TRP A 105 4.67 5.99 11.27
C TRP A 105 3.33 6.71 11.29
N PHE A 106 2.41 6.22 12.12
CA PHE A 106 1.04 6.71 12.23
C PHE A 106 0.75 6.97 13.70
N GLU A 107 0.58 8.24 14.06
CA GLU A 107 0.49 8.67 15.44
C GLU A 107 -0.83 9.41 15.67
N GLY A 108 -1.72 8.79 16.45
CA GLY A 108 -2.90 9.46 16.98
C GLY A 108 -2.72 9.83 18.46
N ASP A 109 -3.75 10.48 18.99
CA ASP A 109 -3.86 10.91 20.39
C ASP A 109 -5.32 10.90 20.87
N MET A 110 -6.21 10.20 20.16
CA MET A 110 -7.65 10.20 20.39
C MET A 110 -8.04 9.49 21.68
N SER A 111 -9.13 9.91 22.33
CA SER A 111 -9.78 9.11 23.37
C SER A 111 -10.58 7.94 22.75
N LEU A 112 -11.02 6.99 23.57
CA LEU A 112 -11.88 5.90 23.08
C LEU A 112 -13.24 6.43 22.60
N ASP A 113 -13.80 7.42 23.29
CA ASP A 113 -15.07 8.04 22.90
C ASP A 113 -14.92 8.75 21.55
N ASP A 114 -13.81 9.47 21.34
CA ASP A 114 -13.51 10.10 20.04
C ASP A 114 -13.37 9.06 18.92
N ILE A 115 -12.79 7.89 19.22
CA ILE A 115 -12.63 6.80 18.24
C ILE A 115 -13.99 6.19 17.89
N VAL A 116 -14.90 6.02 18.87
CA VAL A 116 -16.23 5.45 18.64
C VAL A 116 -17.11 6.39 17.82
N GLU A 117 -17.03 7.69 18.07
CA GLU A 117 -17.83 8.72 17.40
C GLU A 117 -17.16 9.23 16.09
N MET A 118 -16.00 8.69 15.73
CA MET A 118 -15.27 9.17 14.55
C MET A 118 -16.04 8.83 13.27
N GLU A 119 -16.08 9.79 12.35
CA GLU A 119 -16.62 9.59 11.01
C GLU A 119 -15.55 9.77 9.94
N PHE A 120 -15.68 9.01 8.86
CA PHE A 120 -14.81 9.15 7.71
C PHE A 120 -14.95 10.53 7.07
N ASN A 121 -13.84 11.25 6.94
CA ASN A 121 -13.82 12.56 6.30
C ASN A 121 -13.28 12.47 4.86
N PRO A 122 -14.13 12.63 3.82
CA PRO A 122 -13.67 12.61 2.42
C PRO A 122 -12.75 13.80 2.08
N GLU A 123 -12.70 14.82 2.92
CA GLU A 123 -11.81 15.97 2.74
C GLU A 123 -10.41 15.74 3.33
N ASN A 124 -10.16 14.60 4.00
CA ASN A 124 -8.87 14.23 4.57
C ASN A 124 -7.73 14.27 3.52
N THR A 125 -6.61 14.87 3.89
CA THR A 125 -5.45 15.09 3.00
C THR A 125 -4.90 13.79 2.40
N TRP A 126 -4.74 12.76 3.22
CA TRP A 126 -4.18 11.47 2.80
C TRP A 126 -5.18 10.68 1.97
N TRP A 127 -6.47 10.75 2.30
CA TRP A 127 -7.53 10.15 1.48
C TRP A 127 -7.57 10.78 0.08
N LYS A 128 -7.60 12.11 -0.01
CA LYS A 128 -7.53 12.83 -1.29
C LYS A 128 -6.27 12.49 -2.08
N TYR A 129 -5.14 12.32 -1.38
CA TYR A 129 -3.91 11.90 -2.03
C TYR A 129 -4.01 10.48 -2.59
N LEU A 130 -4.55 9.52 -1.84
CA LEU A 130 -4.81 8.16 -2.34
C LEU A 130 -5.68 8.20 -3.60
N ILE A 131 -6.80 8.95 -3.59
CA ILE A 131 -7.67 9.08 -4.76
C ILE A 131 -6.92 9.69 -5.96
N LYS A 132 -6.09 10.70 -5.73
CA LYS A 132 -5.23 11.28 -6.78
C LYS A 132 -4.25 10.23 -7.33
N CYS A 133 -3.60 9.44 -6.47
CA CYS A 133 -2.69 8.37 -6.86
C CYS A 133 -3.40 7.31 -7.70
N ILE A 134 -4.57 6.83 -7.25
CA ILE A 134 -5.37 5.83 -7.97
C ILE A 134 -5.75 6.36 -9.36
N ARG A 135 -6.25 7.59 -9.46
CA ARG A 135 -6.64 8.18 -10.73
C ARG A 135 -5.45 8.27 -11.69
N VAL A 136 -4.34 8.86 -11.25
CA VAL A 136 -3.14 9.05 -12.07
C VAL A 136 -2.52 7.73 -12.48
N ALA A 137 -2.45 6.76 -11.57
CA ALA A 137 -1.94 5.43 -11.87
C ALA A 137 -2.84 4.71 -12.87
N SER A 138 -4.16 4.72 -12.67
CA SER A 138 -5.12 4.05 -13.56
C SER A 138 -5.06 4.60 -14.99
N GLU A 139 -4.96 5.93 -15.15
CA GLU A 139 -4.83 6.57 -16.46
C GLU A 139 -3.51 6.23 -17.14
N LYS A 140 -2.38 6.36 -16.44
CA LYS A 140 -1.04 6.18 -17.04
C LYS A 140 -0.65 4.72 -17.26
N CYS A 141 -1.17 3.83 -16.44
CA CYS A 141 -0.83 2.40 -16.44
C CYS A 141 -1.81 1.54 -17.24
N TYR A 142 -2.83 2.14 -17.88
CA TYR A 142 -3.74 1.42 -18.76
C TYR A 142 -2.97 0.56 -19.78
N ASP A 143 -3.27 -0.73 -19.81
CA ASP A 143 -2.58 -1.77 -20.59
C ASP A 143 -1.05 -1.88 -20.36
N LYS A 144 -0.51 -1.29 -19.29
CA LYS A 144 0.94 -1.34 -18.98
C LYS A 144 1.25 -2.04 -17.67
N ALA A 145 0.42 -1.84 -16.65
CA ALA A 145 0.65 -2.41 -15.32
C ALA A 145 -0.67 -2.62 -14.57
N VAL A 146 -0.66 -3.54 -13.62
CA VAL A 146 -1.75 -3.69 -12.65
C VAL A 146 -1.61 -2.62 -11.58
N VAL A 147 -2.66 -1.82 -11.35
CA VAL A 147 -2.70 -0.84 -10.26
C VAL A 147 -3.27 -1.52 -9.01
N GLY A 148 -2.47 -1.59 -7.95
CA GLY A 148 -2.84 -2.15 -6.66
C GLY A 148 -3.34 -1.08 -5.68
N PHE A 149 -4.08 -1.52 -4.66
CA PHE A 149 -4.56 -0.67 -3.58
C PHE A 149 -3.49 -0.49 -2.48
N THR A 150 -3.65 0.52 -1.62
CA THR A 150 -2.76 0.73 -0.46
C THR A 150 -3.08 -0.27 0.65
N ASP A 151 -2.08 -0.68 1.42
CA ASP A 151 -2.33 -1.45 2.64
C ASP A 151 -3.20 -0.64 3.62
N LEU A 152 -4.19 -1.28 4.23
CA LEU A 152 -5.14 -0.66 5.16
C LEU A 152 -5.00 -1.17 6.61
N LEU A 153 -4.20 -2.22 6.82
CA LEU A 153 -4.08 -2.93 8.10
C LEU A 153 -5.38 -3.56 8.62
N ASP A 154 -5.26 -4.30 9.71
CA ASP A 154 -6.40 -4.80 10.47
C ASP A 154 -7.00 -3.69 11.37
N PRO A 155 -8.30 -3.80 11.73
CA PRO A 155 -8.97 -2.77 12.52
C PRO A 155 -8.40 -2.53 13.92
N ILE A 156 -7.90 -3.57 14.60
CA ILE A 156 -7.43 -3.42 15.99
C ILE A 156 -6.12 -2.65 16.04
N THR A 157 -5.24 -2.87 15.06
CA THR A 157 -4.01 -2.09 14.94
C THR A 157 -4.30 -0.63 14.58
N VAL A 158 -5.29 -0.37 13.71
CA VAL A 158 -5.74 0.99 13.37
C VAL A 158 -6.27 1.73 14.61
N VAL A 159 -7.15 1.09 15.38
CA VAL A 159 -7.63 1.64 16.66
C VAL A 159 -6.47 1.94 17.61
N GLY A 160 -5.49 1.02 17.69
CA GLY A 160 -4.32 1.21 18.53
C GLY A 160 -3.45 2.39 18.10
N GLN A 161 -3.30 2.63 16.81
CA GLN A 161 -2.59 3.78 16.26
C GLN A 161 -3.33 5.10 16.54
N LEU A 162 -4.64 5.13 16.32
CA LEU A 162 -5.50 6.29 16.60
C LEU A 162 -5.50 6.66 18.09
N ARG A 163 -5.48 5.65 18.96
CA ARG A 163 -5.44 5.82 20.41
C ARG A 163 -4.12 6.45 20.91
N GLY A 164 -3.07 6.36 20.10
CA GLY A 164 -1.74 6.88 20.42
C GLY A 164 -0.95 5.97 21.36
N ASN A 165 0.37 6.21 21.42
CA ASN A 165 1.31 5.39 22.20
C ASN A 165 1.13 3.87 21.93
N TYR A 166 0.93 3.52 20.66
CA TYR A 166 0.65 2.16 20.22
C TYR A 166 1.81 1.20 20.60
N PRO A 167 1.54 0.01 21.14
CA PRO A 167 0.23 -0.58 21.48
C PRO A 167 -0.23 -0.30 22.93
N THR A 168 0.55 0.42 23.72
CA THR A 168 0.41 0.50 25.19
C THR A 168 -0.95 1.02 25.64
N ASN A 169 -1.44 2.13 25.08
CA ASN A 169 -2.71 2.71 25.53
C ASN A 169 -3.90 1.79 25.25
N LEU A 170 -3.97 1.21 24.05
CA LEU A 170 -5.04 0.27 23.71
C LEU A 170 -5.02 -0.98 24.60
N LEU A 171 -3.83 -1.57 24.82
CA LEU A 171 -3.71 -2.71 25.73
C LEU A 171 -4.17 -2.36 27.14
N ARG A 172 -3.75 -1.21 27.66
CA ARG A 172 -4.18 -0.72 28.98
C ARG A 172 -5.70 -0.61 29.05
N ASP A 173 -6.31 -0.05 28.01
CA ASP A 173 -7.75 0.14 27.94
C ASP A 173 -8.48 -1.22 27.90
N MET A 174 -7.99 -2.20 27.13
CA MET A 174 -8.54 -3.57 27.11
C MET A 174 -8.50 -4.30 28.45
N PHE A 175 -7.49 -4.05 29.28
CA PHE A 175 -7.32 -4.74 30.57
C PHE A 175 -7.97 -4.01 31.75
N TYR A 176 -7.99 -2.68 31.76
CA TYR A 176 -8.49 -1.89 32.90
C TYR A 176 -9.93 -1.42 32.75
N LEU A 177 -10.42 -1.27 31.51
CA LEU A 177 -11.80 -0.92 31.25
C LEU A 177 -12.52 -2.21 30.86
N GLU A 178 -13.62 -2.55 31.54
CA GLU A 178 -14.57 -3.54 31.03
C GLU A 178 -15.26 -2.95 29.79
N ILE A 179 -14.57 -2.94 28.66
CA ILE A 179 -15.06 -2.36 27.42
C ILE A 179 -15.97 -3.37 26.73
N ASP A 180 -17.27 -3.14 26.79
CA ASP A 180 -18.29 -4.04 26.24
C ASP A 180 -18.18 -4.25 24.71
N TRP A 181 -17.63 -3.28 23.95
CA TRP A 181 -17.55 -3.38 22.48
C TRP A 181 -16.34 -4.16 21.95
N ILE A 182 -15.35 -4.51 22.78
CA ILE A 182 -14.17 -5.31 22.37
C ILE A 182 -14.49 -6.83 22.35
N ARG A 183 -15.71 -7.23 22.73
CA ARG A 183 -16.14 -8.64 22.80
C ARG A 183 -16.82 -9.19 21.53
N LEU A 184 -16.76 -8.49 20.40
CA LEU A 184 -17.24 -8.96 19.08
C LEU A 184 -16.13 -9.68 18.31
#